data_AF-A0A238U6S6-F1
#
_entry.id   AF-A0A238U6S6-F1
#
_cell.length_a   1.000
_cell.length_b   1.000
_cell.length_c   1.000
_cell.angle_alpha   90.00
_cell.angle_beta   90.00
_cell.angle_gamma   90.00
#
_symmetry.space_group_name_H-M   'P 1'
#
loop_
_entity.id
_entity.type
_entity.pdbx_description
1 polymer ?
#
loop_
_entity_poly.entity_id
_entity_poly.type
_entity_poly.pdbx_seq_one_letter_code
_entity_poly.pdbx_strand_id
1 'polypeptide(L)'
;MEQITSIVSELENIVSQLSNEAKKSILMENKGLKHILYGLPNYFHPISYEINLFEKKFDTKLSVELKKVLEIVGSKGYSFLDLFNHNIASYYPVESFFSEDFLIKLIQNGVSKSEIEEGYYDKESKTFNSKRIEEIYTSSNEKENLLIDYISFDECCGGRSLLILNGPDENMITYDNHGSYKEFIYENDTYEYETYLYNSKTKTIFDMIYNEINQIVISLKNRNTISA
;
A
#
# COMPACT_ATOMS: atom_id res chain seq x y z
N MET A 1 3.24 -2.46 13.27
CA MET A 1 4.56 -3.12 13.41
C MET A 1 4.58 -4.20 14.49
N GLU A 2 4.51 -3.85 15.77
CA GLU A 2 4.69 -4.81 16.89
C GLU A 2 3.74 -6.01 16.81
N GLN A 3 2.47 -5.77 16.48
CA GLN A 3 1.47 -6.83 16.26
C GLN A 3 1.85 -7.77 15.12
N ILE A 4 2.38 -7.24 14.01
CA ILE A 4 2.82 -8.04 12.85
C ILE A 4 4.02 -8.91 13.25
N THR A 5 5.02 -8.34 13.92
CA THR A 5 6.19 -9.09 14.40
C THR A 5 5.78 -10.21 15.35
N SER A 6 4.86 -9.93 16.27
CA SER A 6 4.35 -10.91 17.22
C SER A 6 3.64 -12.07 16.52
N ILE A 7 2.70 -11.79 15.62
CA ILE A 7 1.92 -12.84 14.94
C ILE A 7 2.77 -13.65 13.95
N VAL A 8 3.79 -13.04 13.32
CA VAL A 8 4.77 -13.76 12.48
C VAL A 8 5.60 -14.73 13.33
N SER A 9 6.12 -14.28 14.47
CA SER A 9 6.90 -15.12 15.38
C SER A 9 6.08 -16.32 15.89
N GLU A 10 4.79 -16.07 16.16
CA GLU A 10 3.85 -17.10 16.56
C GLU A 10 3.62 -18.14 15.45
N LEU A 11 3.41 -17.69 14.21
CA LEU A 11 3.28 -18.56 13.04
C LEU A 11 4.53 -19.44 12.87
N GLU A 12 5.73 -18.85 12.95
CA GLU A 12 6.99 -19.59 12.84
C GLU A 12 7.12 -20.66 13.92
N ASN A 13 6.75 -20.33 15.16
CA ASN A 13 6.75 -21.29 16.26
C ASN A 13 5.80 -22.47 16.00
N ILE A 14 4.56 -22.21 15.57
CA ILE A 14 3.59 -23.27 15.22
C ILE A 14 4.15 -24.17 14.13
N VAL A 15 4.68 -23.58 13.06
CA VAL A 15 5.21 -24.33 11.90
C VAL A 15 6.42 -25.19 12.27
N SER A 16 7.25 -24.71 13.21
CA SER A 16 8.42 -25.44 13.70
C SER A 16 8.05 -26.71 14.47
N GLN A 17 6.85 -26.75 15.05
CA GLN A 17 6.32 -27.88 15.83
C GLN A 17 5.61 -28.93 14.97
N LEU A 18 5.29 -28.61 13.71
CA LEU A 18 4.60 -29.54 12.81
C LEU A 18 5.55 -30.60 12.25
N SER A 19 5.13 -31.87 12.28
CA SER A 19 5.82 -32.95 11.57
C SER A 19 5.73 -32.79 10.05
N ASN A 20 6.60 -33.47 9.31
CA ASN A 20 6.56 -33.44 7.84
C ASN A 20 5.25 -34.02 7.29
N GLU A 21 4.68 -35.02 7.97
CA GLU A 21 3.39 -35.64 7.64
C GLU A 21 2.24 -34.65 7.83
N ALA A 22 2.24 -33.92 8.95
CA ALA A 22 1.26 -32.86 9.22
C ALA A 22 1.34 -31.76 8.16
N LYS A 23 2.57 -31.33 7.80
CA LYS A 23 2.80 -30.33 6.74
C LYS A 23 2.27 -30.81 5.38
N LYS A 24 2.49 -32.08 5.01
CA LYS A 24 1.96 -32.65 3.77
C LYS A 24 0.44 -32.67 3.76
N SER A 25 -0.19 -33.05 4.87
CA SER A 25 -1.65 -33.07 5.01
C SER A 25 -2.25 -31.67 4.81
N ILE A 26 -1.70 -30.67 5.52
CA ILE A 26 -2.13 -29.27 5.38
C ILE A 26 -1.96 -28.78 3.94
N LEU A 27 -0.86 -29.14 3.28
CA LEU A 27 -0.58 -28.74 1.91
C LEU A 27 -1.55 -29.32 0.87
N MET A 28 -2.06 -30.53 1.10
CA MET A 28 -3.05 -31.15 0.21
C MET A 28 -4.38 -30.39 0.22
N GLU A 29 -4.73 -29.78 1.35
CA GLU A 29 -5.96 -29.02 1.52
C GLU A 29 -5.82 -27.56 1.08
N ASN A 30 -4.66 -26.96 1.31
CA ASN A 30 -4.35 -25.62 0.84
C ASN A 30 -2.94 -25.53 0.26
N LYS A 31 -2.86 -25.63 -1.07
CA LYS A 31 -1.60 -25.57 -1.83
C LYS A 31 -0.84 -24.26 -1.65
N GLY A 32 -1.53 -23.17 -1.30
CA GLY A 32 -0.93 -21.84 -1.08
C GLY A 32 -0.01 -21.76 0.14
N LEU A 33 -0.12 -22.69 1.10
CA LEU A 33 0.69 -22.68 2.33
C LEU A 33 2.05 -23.38 2.18
N LYS A 34 2.42 -23.85 0.98
CA LYS A 34 3.67 -24.60 0.74
C LYS A 34 4.89 -23.89 1.29
N HIS A 35 5.00 -22.60 1.01
CA HIS A 35 6.15 -21.81 1.38
C HIS A 35 6.25 -21.69 2.91
N ILE A 36 5.11 -21.61 3.62
CA ILE A 36 4.98 -21.46 5.09
C ILE A 36 5.60 -22.66 5.72
N LEU A 37 5.05 -23.80 5.36
CA LEU A 37 5.30 -25.07 6.01
C LEU A 37 6.75 -25.51 5.81
N TYR A 38 7.33 -25.22 4.64
CA TYR A 38 8.62 -25.75 4.23
C TYR A 38 9.77 -24.75 4.24
N GLY A 39 9.51 -23.51 4.63
CA GLY A 39 10.63 -22.62 4.79
C GLY A 39 11.15 -22.02 3.49
N LEU A 40 10.39 -22.08 2.40
CA LEU A 40 10.89 -21.73 1.07
C LEU A 40 10.64 -20.25 0.77
N PRO A 41 11.63 -19.52 0.20
CA PRO A 41 11.41 -18.13 -0.21
C PRO A 41 10.31 -18.06 -1.28
N ASN A 42 9.47 -17.03 -1.21
CA ASN A 42 8.46 -16.72 -2.23
C ASN A 42 9.05 -16.01 -3.45
N TYR A 43 10.22 -15.41 -3.30
CA TYR A 43 10.87 -14.58 -4.29
C TYR A 43 12.11 -15.28 -4.83
N PHE A 44 12.42 -15.05 -6.11
CA PHE A 44 13.66 -15.53 -6.73
C PHE A 44 14.90 -14.84 -6.14
N HIS A 45 14.71 -13.67 -5.53
CA HIS A 45 15.72 -12.82 -4.92
C HIS A 45 15.28 -12.37 -3.51
N PRO A 46 16.16 -11.77 -2.70
CA PRO A 46 15.74 -11.18 -1.42
C PRO A 46 14.61 -10.16 -1.61
N ILE A 47 13.66 -10.08 -0.67
CA ILE A 47 12.54 -9.11 -0.72
C ILE A 47 13.01 -7.66 -0.86
N SER A 48 14.17 -7.32 -0.28
CA SER A 48 14.78 -6.00 -0.45
C SER A 48 15.15 -5.69 -1.90
N TYR A 49 15.49 -6.70 -2.71
CA TYR A 49 15.73 -6.53 -4.13
C TYR A 49 14.43 -6.26 -4.90
N GLU A 50 13.34 -6.97 -4.57
CA GLU A 50 12.02 -6.75 -5.17
C GLU A 50 11.47 -5.37 -4.82
N ILE A 51 11.65 -4.92 -3.58
CA ILE A 51 11.32 -3.54 -3.16
C ILE A 51 12.11 -2.53 -3.98
N ASN A 52 13.43 -2.72 -4.15
CA ASN A 52 14.23 -1.81 -4.96
C ASN A 52 13.80 -1.80 -6.44
N LEU A 53 13.40 -2.94 -6.99
CA LEU A 53 12.86 -3.02 -8.35
C LEU A 53 11.51 -2.29 -8.46
N PHE A 54 10.64 -2.44 -7.47
CA PHE A 54 9.37 -1.73 -7.40
C PHE A 54 9.58 -0.21 -7.37
N GLU A 55 10.40 0.28 -6.43
CA GLU A 55 10.69 1.70 -6.28
C GLU A 55 11.29 2.28 -7.56
N LYS A 56 12.17 1.52 -8.23
CA LYS A 56 12.73 1.89 -9.52
C LYS A 56 11.69 1.90 -10.65
N LYS A 57 10.80 0.90 -10.69
CA LYS A 57 9.77 0.76 -11.74
C LYS A 57 8.74 1.90 -11.66
N PHE A 58 8.36 2.29 -10.45
CA PHE A 58 7.31 3.26 -10.19
C PHE A 58 7.83 4.66 -9.84
N ASP A 59 9.17 4.85 -9.87
CA ASP A 59 9.86 6.11 -9.53
C ASP A 59 9.33 6.73 -8.23
N THR A 60 9.19 5.89 -7.22
CA THR A 60 8.59 6.23 -5.92
C THR A 60 9.38 5.58 -4.79
N LYS A 61 9.24 6.13 -3.58
CA LYS A 61 9.83 5.55 -2.38
C LYS A 61 8.73 5.10 -1.44
N LEU A 62 8.76 3.82 -1.05
CA LEU A 62 7.93 3.30 0.03
C LEU A 62 8.43 3.85 1.37
N SER A 63 7.53 3.99 2.35
CA SER A 63 7.93 4.39 3.70
C SER A 63 8.88 3.38 4.33
N VAL A 64 9.64 3.84 5.33
CA VAL A 64 10.52 2.97 6.11
C VAL A 64 9.72 1.89 6.83
N GLU A 65 8.52 2.23 7.30
CA GLU A 65 7.57 1.35 7.95
C GLU A 65 7.11 0.24 7.01
N LEU A 66 6.70 0.54 5.77
CA LEU A 66 6.32 -0.47 4.79
C LEU A 66 7.44 -1.44 4.52
N LYS A 67 8.63 -0.90 4.25
CA LYS A 67 9.80 -1.71 3.89
C LYS A 67 10.09 -2.70 5.00
N LYS A 68 10.07 -2.23 6.26
CA LYS A 68 10.23 -3.10 7.43
C LYS A 68 9.12 -4.14 7.53
N VAL A 69 7.85 -3.78 7.27
CA VAL A 69 6.76 -4.77 7.27
C VAL A 69 6.99 -5.82 6.19
N LEU A 70 7.26 -5.42 4.96
CA LEU A 70 7.49 -6.32 3.83
C LEU A 70 8.71 -7.22 4.07
N GLU A 71 9.75 -6.70 4.71
CA GLU A 71 10.91 -7.47 5.15
C GLU A 71 10.55 -8.49 6.25
N ILE A 72 9.78 -8.09 7.27
CA ILE A 72 9.34 -8.96 8.38
C ILE A 72 8.39 -10.05 7.88
N VAL A 73 7.44 -9.67 7.03
CA VAL A 73 6.48 -10.57 6.37
C VAL A 73 7.16 -11.38 5.27
N GLY A 74 8.45 -11.14 4.97
CA GLY A 74 9.28 -11.92 4.04
C GLY A 74 9.29 -13.44 4.28
N SER A 75 8.62 -13.92 5.32
CA SER A 75 8.29 -15.30 5.56
C SER A 75 6.99 -15.75 4.85
N LYS A 76 7.21 -16.48 3.75
CA LYS A 76 6.66 -17.83 3.51
C LYS A 76 5.14 -18.03 3.43
N GLY A 77 4.25 -17.11 3.75
CA GLY A 77 2.82 -17.42 3.89
C GLY A 77 1.81 -16.66 3.12
N TYR A 78 2.27 -15.80 2.25
CA TYR A 78 1.39 -14.86 1.66
C TYR A 78 1.84 -14.46 0.26
N SER A 79 0.88 -14.24 -0.62
CA SER A 79 1.10 -13.69 -1.96
C SER A 79 0.86 -12.18 -1.92
N PHE A 80 1.79 -11.42 -1.34
CA PHE A 80 1.94 -9.95 -1.54
C PHE A 80 2.56 -9.67 -2.92
N LEU A 81 2.74 -10.73 -3.70
CA LEU A 81 3.40 -10.76 -4.99
C LEU A 81 2.72 -9.85 -5.99
N ASP A 82 1.46 -9.47 -5.81
CA ASP A 82 0.82 -8.51 -6.72
C ASP A 82 1.54 -7.16 -6.67
N LEU A 83 1.78 -6.57 -5.49
CA LEU A 83 2.52 -5.30 -5.37
C LEU A 83 3.90 -5.35 -6.05
N PHE A 84 4.57 -6.51 -5.99
CA PHE A 84 5.92 -6.71 -6.53
C PHE A 84 5.94 -7.52 -7.83
N ASN A 85 4.77 -7.75 -8.45
CA ASN A 85 4.70 -8.59 -9.64
C ASN A 85 5.28 -7.76 -10.78
N HIS A 86 6.39 -8.21 -11.34
CA HIS A 86 6.92 -7.61 -12.57
C HIS A 86 5.87 -7.65 -13.70
N ASN A 87 4.91 -8.59 -13.66
CA ASN A 87 3.76 -8.70 -14.58
C ASN A 87 2.53 -7.88 -14.19
N ILE A 88 2.49 -7.18 -13.03
CA ILE A 88 1.51 -6.09 -12.86
C ILE A 88 1.84 -5.09 -13.97
N ALA A 89 0.95 -5.06 -14.95
CA ALA A 89 1.16 -4.48 -16.26
C ALA A 89 1.31 -2.95 -16.17
N SER A 90 1.72 -2.34 -17.27
CA SER A 90 1.69 -0.90 -17.54
C SER A 90 0.29 -0.24 -17.46
N TYR A 91 -0.73 -0.95 -16.97
CA TYR A 91 -2.12 -0.50 -16.86
C TYR A 91 -2.46 0.17 -15.53
N TYR A 92 -1.53 0.18 -14.57
CA TYR A 92 -1.72 0.80 -13.26
C TYR A 92 -0.69 1.92 -13.06
N PRO A 93 -0.94 3.12 -13.65
CA PRO A 93 -0.05 4.25 -13.48
C PRO A 93 0.00 4.67 -12.00
N VAL A 94 1.16 5.18 -11.58
CA VAL A 94 1.24 5.93 -10.33
C VAL A 94 0.62 7.28 -10.59
N GLU A 95 -0.34 7.65 -9.76
CA GLU A 95 -1.00 8.95 -9.82
C GLU A 95 -0.70 9.73 -8.54
N SER A 96 -0.88 11.04 -8.59
CA SER A 96 -0.58 11.94 -7.47
C SER A 96 -1.70 12.94 -7.26
N PHE A 97 -2.11 13.14 -5.99
CA PHE A 97 -2.98 14.26 -5.60
C PHE A 97 -2.24 15.24 -4.68
N PHE A 98 -2.78 16.45 -4.54
CA PHE A 98 -2.22 17.48 -3.67
C PHE A 98 -2.56 17.18 -2.21
N SER A 99 -1.57 17.23 -1.31
CA SER A 99 -1.83 17.15 0.12
C SER A 99 -2.47 18.45 0.63
N GLU A 100 -3.13 18.38 1.79
CA GLU A 100 -3.71 19.56 2.45
C GLU A 100 -2.66 20.68 2.67
N ASP A 101 -1.45 20.30 3.09
CA ASP A 101 -0.33 21.23 3.25
C ASP A 101 0.04 21.92 1.94
N PHE A 102 0.03 21.19 0.82
CA PHE A 102 0.32 21.77 -0.47
C PHE A 102 -0.81 22.72 -0.92
N LEU A 103 -2.07 22.35 -0.71
CA LEU A 103 -3.22 23.23 -0.98
C LEU A 103 -3.11 24.56 -0.21
N ILE A 104 -2.80 24.50 1.09
CA ILE A 104 -2.57 25.70 1.91
C ILE A 104 -1.45 26.56 1.32
N LYS A 105 -0.33 25.95 0.92
CA LYS A 105 0.79 26.67 0.27
C LYS A 105 0.36 27.32 -1.04
N LEU A 106 -0.41 26.63 -1.89
CA LEU A 106 -0.90 27.18 -3.16
C LEU A 106 -1.81 28.40 -2.92
N ILE A 107 -2.74 28.30 -1.97
CA ILE A 107 -3.64 29.39 -1.58
C ILE A 107 -2.85 30.59 -1.07
N GLN A 108 -1.90 30.38 -0.15
CA GLN A 108 -1.06 31.44 0.41
C GLN A 108 -0.17 32.14 -0.63
N ASN A 109 0.17 31.45 -1.72
CA ASN A 109 0.91 32.01 -2.85
C ASN A 109 -0.02 32.57 -3.95
N GLY A 110 -1.31 32.69 -3.66
CA GLY A 110 -2.32 33.35 -4.49
C GLY A 110 -2.71 32.57 -5.75
N VAL A 111 -2.49 31.26 -5.79
CA VAL A 111 -3.00 30.39 -6.87
C VAL A 111 -4.52 30.44 -6.83
N SER A 112 -5.14 30.58 -8.01
CA SER A 112 -6.59 30.71 -8.08
C SER A 112 -7.29 29.39 -7.77
N LYS A 113 -8.52 29.45 -7.26
CA LYS A 113 -9.34 28.27 -6.96
C LYS A 113 -9.46 27.32 -8.16
N SER A 114 -9.81 27.84 -9.34
CA SER A 114 -9.94 27.02 -10.57
C SER A 114 -8.62 26.35 -10.97
N GLU A 115 -7.50 27.05 -10.77
CA GLU A 115 -6.17 26.51 -11.08
C GLU A 115 -5.76 25.39 -10.11
N ILE A 116 -6.22 25.45 -8.85
CA ILE A 116 -6.05 24.36 -7.87
C ILE A 116 -6.94 23.17 -8.24
N GLU A 117 -8.22 23.42 -8.57
CA GLU A 117 -9.22 22.38 -8.90
C GLU A 117 -8.89 21.63 -10.20
N GLU A 118 -8.35 22.30 -11.20
CA GLU A 118 -7.91 21.70 -12.46
C GLU A 118 -6.44 21.24 -12.43
N GLY A 119 -5.73 21.53 -11.34
CA GLY A 119 -4.30 21.26 -11.20
C GLY A 119 -4.02 19.77 -11.00
N TYR A 120 -3.10 19.22 -11.78
CA TYR A 120 -2.61 17.85 -11.58
C TYR A 120 -1.10 17.75 -11.83
N TYR A 121 -0.51 16.68 -11.29
CA TYR A 121 0.88 16.32 -11.52
C TYR A 121 0.95 15.03 -12.34
N ASP A 122 1.52 15.11 -13.54
CA ASP A 122 1.78 13.94 -14.37
C ASP A 122 3.06 13.25 -13.90
N LYS A 123 2.94 12.01 -13.42
CA LYS A 123 4.07 11.24 -12.91
C LYS A 123 5.00 10.73 -14.01
N GLU A 124 4.48 10.48 -15.20
CA GLU A 124 5.26 9.97 -16.33
C GLU A 124 6.14 11.08 -16.91
N SER A 125 5.55 12.26 -17.18
CA SER A 125 6.30 13.41 -17.71
C SER A 125 6.99 14.24 -16.62
N LYS A 126 6.63 14.03 -15.34
CA LYS A 126 7.11 14.79 -14.17
C LYS A 126 6.80 16.29 -14.23
N THR A 127 5.65 16.64 -14.79
CA THR A 127 5.23 18.04 -15.00
C THR A 127 3.89 18.33 -14.37
N PHE A 128 3.69 19.58 -13.95
CA PHE A 128 2.36 20.09 -13.66
C PHE A 128 1.73 20.65 -14.93
N ASN A 129 0.41 20.61 -15.01
CA ASN A 129 -0.34 21.32 -16.04
C ASN A 129 -0.44 22.84 -15.79
N SER A 130 -0.10 23.30 -14.58
CA SER A 130 0.09 24.72 -14.25
C SER A 130 1.55 25.06 -13.97
N LYS A 131 2.08 26.03 -14.71
CA LYS A 131 3.43 26.58 -14.50
C LYS A 131 3.58 27.25 -13.14
N ARG A 132 2.52 27.89 -12.63
CA ARG A 132 2.57 28.59 -11.34
C ARG A 132 2.64 27.60 -10.18
N ILE A 133 1.85 26.53 -10.25
CA ILE A 133 1.91 25.41 -9.30
C ILE A 133 3.30 24.78 -9.35
N GLU A 134 3.86 24.57 -10.55
CA GLU A 134 5.21 24.04 -10.74
C GLU A 134 6.30 24.92 -10.09
N GLU A 135 6.21 26.24 -10.25
CA GLU A 135 7.14 27.20 -9.64
C GLU A 135 7.08 27.14 -8.11
N ILE A 136 5.88 27.09 -7.52
CA ILE A 136 5.68 26.98 -6.06
C ILE A 136 6.21 25.63 -5.54
N TYR A 137 5.86 24.53 -6.22
CA TYR A 137 6.38 23.21 -5.89
C TYR A 137 7.92 23.18 -5.96
N THR A 138 8.51 23.77 -7.00
CA THR A 138 9.95 23.77 -7.21
C THR A 138 10.70 24.58 -6.17
N SER A 139 10.13 25.72 -5.75
CA SER A 139 10.68 26.60 -4.72
C SER A 139 10.53 26.08 -3.28
N SER A 140 9.71 25.05 -3.07
CA SER A 140 9.49 24.46 -1.75
C SER A 140 10.72 23.64 -1.31
N ASN A 141 11.25 23.97 -0.13
CA ASN A 141 12.37 23.24 0.48
C ASN A 141 11.95 21.85 1.02
N GLU A 142 10.68 21.70 1.37
CA GLU A 142 10.07 20.47 1.86
C GLU A 142 9.06 19.99 0.82
N LYS A 143 9.55 19.20 -0.16
CA LYS A 143 8.72 18.60 -1.22
C LYS A 143 8.14 17.25 -0.81
N GLU A 144 8.73 16.63 0.20
CA GLU A 144 8.26 15.37 0.78
C GLU A 144 6.84 15.59 1.30
N ASN A 145 5.90 14.75 0.87
CA ASN A 145 4.47 14.78 1.24
C ASN A 145 3.64 15.96 0.68
N LEU A 146 4.16 16.80 -0.22
CA LEU A 146 3.33 17.78 -0.93
C LEU A 146 2.43 17.12 -1.99
N LEU A 147 2.96 16.08 -2.61
CA LEU A 147 2.24 15.19 -3.51
C LEU A 147 2.10 13.85 -2.81
N ILE A 148 0.88 13.32 -2.80
CA ILE A 148 0.63 11.98 -2.29
C ILE A 148 0.46 11.06 -3.50
N ASP A 149 1.41 10.13 -3.63
CA ASP A 149 1.49 9.12 -4.68
C ASP A 149 0.64 7.91 -4.31
N TYR A 150 -0.04 7.34 -5.30
CA TYR A 150 -0.81 6.11 -5.12
C TYR A 150 -0.82 5.25 -6.38
N ILE A 151 -1.23 3.98 -6.23
CA ILE A 151 -1.50 3.05 -7.32
C ILE A 151 -2.92 2.50 -7.15
N SER A 152 -3.72 2.56 -8.20
CA SER A 152 -5.03 1.90 -8.25
C SER A 152 -4.92 0.52 -8.90
N PHE A 153 -5.61 -0.49 -8.39
CA PHE A 153 -5.73 -1.83 -8.95
C PHE A 153 -7.20 -2.07 -9.34
N ASP A 154 -7.47 -2.39 -10.61
CA ASP A 154 -8.81 -2.69 -11.10
C ASP A 154 -9.20 -4.11 -10.65
N GLU A 155 -10.29 -4.26 -9.90
CA GLU A 155 -10.98 -5.54 -9.82
C GLU A 155 -12.01 -5.64 -10.95
N CYS A 156 -12.17 -6.82 -11.55
CA CYS A 156 -13.05 -7.10 -12.69
C CYS A 156 -14.52 -6.66 -12.55
N CYS A 157 -14.93 -6.25 -11.35
CA CYS A 157 -16.28 -6.40 -10.87
C CYS A 157 -16.73 -5.19 -10.03
N GLY A 158 -16.09 -4.03 -10.21
CA GLY A 158 -16.59 -2.71 -9.77
C GLY A 158 -15.99 -2.16 -8.47
N GLY A 159 -15.00 -2.85 -7.88
CA GLY A 159 -14.16 -2.31 -6.81
C GLY A 159 -12.79 -1.95 -7.38
N ARG A 160 -12.29 -0.74 -7.09
CA ARG A 160 -10.87 -0.43 -7.26
C ARG A 160 -10.18 -0.52 -5.91
N SER A 161 -9.02 -1.18 -5.88
CA SER A 161 -8.16 -1.17 -4.70
C SER A 161 -7.13 -0.05 -4.86
N LEU A 162 -7.05 0.89 -3.93
CA LEU A 162 -6.07 1.97 -3.91
C LEU A 162 -4.96 1.64 -2.92
N LEU A 163 -3.70 1.76 -3.31
CA LEU A 163 -2.56 1.78 -2.38
C LEU A 163 -1.91 3.16 -2.37
N ILE A 164 -1.88 3.80 -1.20
CA ILE A 164 -1.18 5.06 -0.98
C ILE A 164 0.28 4.77 -0.60
N LEU A 165 1.23 5.35 -1.34
CA LEU A 165 2.65 4.98 -1.28
C LEU A 165 3.48 5.84 -0.32
N ASN A 166 3.07 7.09 -0.09
CA ASN A 166 3.79 8.06 0.73
C ASN A 166 2.85 8.91 1.62
N GLY A 167 1.64 8.40 1.90
CA GLY A 167 0.72 9.00 2.85
C GLY A 167 1.14 8.71 4.31
N PRO A 168 0.66 9.50 5.28
CA PRO A 168 1.00 9.33 6.70
C PRO A 168 0.60 7.96 7.26
N ASP A 169 -0.42 7.34 6.66
CA ASP A 169 -0.81 5.96 6.87
C ASP A 169 -0.85 5.31 5.47
N GLU A 170 0.06 4.40 5.18
CA GLU A 170 -0.01 3.59 3.95
C GLU A 170 -1.27 2.73 4.01
N ASN A 171 -2.29 3.21 3.33
CA ASN A 171 -3.61 2.62 3.37
C ASN A 171 -3.85 1.80 2.11
N MET A 172 -4.48 0.64 2.30
CA MET A 172 -5.12 -0.07 1.20
C MET A 172 -6.62 0.17 1.26
N ILE A 173 -7.17 0.90 0.29
CA ILE A 173 -8.59 1.16 0.19
C ILE A 173 -9.16 0.16 -0.81
N THR A 174 -9.84 -0.88 -0.31
CA THR A 174 -10.39 -1.98 -1.15
C THR A 174 -11.66 -1.62 -1.92
N TYR A 175 -12.19 -0.41 -1.73
CA TYR A 175 -13.31 0.15 -2.47
C TYR A 175 -13.06 1.64 -2.66
N ASP A 176 -12.40 1.97 -3.76
CA ASP A 176 -12.20 3.34 -4.18
C ASP A 176 -13.19 3.71 -5.29
N ASN A 177 -13.92 4.80 -5.05
CA ASN A 177 -14.55 5.58 -6.12
C ASN A 177 -13.53 6.64 -6.52
N HIS A 178 -12.56 6.23 -7.33
CA HIS A 178 -11.63 7.14 -7.98
C HIS A 178 -12.40 8.36 -8.54
N GLY A 179 -12.03 9.58 -8.12
CA GLY A 179 -12.76 10.80 -8.45
C GLY A 179 -13.73 11.30 -7.35
N SER A 180 -13.59 10.87 -6.10
CA SER A 180 -14.23 11.53 -4.96
C SER A 180 -13.61 12.91 -4.69
N TYR A 181 -14.38 13.97 -4.92
CA TYR A 181 -14.04 15.33 -4.53
C TYR A 181 -14.32 15.54 -3.04
N LYS A 182 -13.41 16.24 -2.34
CA LYS A 182 -13.65 16.72 -0.98
C LYS A 182 -13.57 18.24 -0.93
N GLU A 183 -14.42 18.80 -0.09
CA GLU A 183 -14.40 20.20 0.29
C GLU A 183 -13.32 20.45 1.36
N PHE A 184 -12.38 21.34 1.06
CA PHE A 184 -11.47 21.95 2.02
C PHE A 184 -11.90 23.40 2.28
N ILE A 185 -12.17 23.73 3.55
CA ILE A 185 -12.60 25.07 3.95
C ILE A 185 -11.40 25.84 4.48
N TYR A 186 -11.03 26.93 3.81
CA TYR A 186 -9.94 27.83 4.21
C TYR A 186 -10.41 29.27 4.16
N GLU A 187 -10.30 30.00 5.28
CA GLU A 187 -10.68 31.43 5.40
C GLU A 187 -12.10 31.77 4.86
N ASN A 188 -13.05 30.83 5.01
CA ASN A 188 -14.45 30.88 4.54
C ASN A 188 -14.68 30.55 3.06
N ASP A 189 -13.65 30.25 2.29
CA ASP A 189 -13.78 29.71 0.94
C ASP A 189 -13.75 28.17 0.98
N THR A 190 -14.53 27.56 0.09
CA THR A 190 -14.56 26.10 -0.11
C THR A 190 -13.80 25.76 -1.38
N TYR A 191 -12.80 24.89 -1.27
CA TYR A 191 -12.00 24.37 -2.36
C TYR A 191 -12.37 22.92 -2.59
N GLU A 192 -12.66 22.53 -3.83
CA GLU A 192 -12.79 21.13 -4.19
C GLU A 192 -11.43 20.62 -4.64
N TYR A 193 -11.08 19.40 -4.25
CA TYR A 193 -9.88 18.75 -4.76
C TYR A 193 -10.09 17.23 -4.76
N GLU A 194 -9.41 16.57 -5.69
CA GLU A 194 -9.38 15.11 -5.71
C GLU A 194 -8.64 14.60 -4.47
N THR A 195 -9.28 13.67 -3.77
CA THR A 195 -8.71 13.07 -2.57
C THR A 195 -9.13 11.61 -2.45
N TYR A 196 -8.43 10.89 -1.58
CA TYR A 196 -8.63 9.48 -1.27
C TYR A 196 -9.62 9.23 -0.12
N LEU A 197 -10.41 10.24 0.29
CA LEU A 197 -11.13 10.18 1.56
C LEU A 197 -12.35 9.26 1.55
N TYR A 198 -12.08 8.01 1.91
CA TYR A 198 -12.54 7.33 3.13
C TYR A 198 -14.03 7.39 3.46
N ASN A 199 -14.80 6.60 2.72
CA ASN A 199 -16.07 6.11 3.24
C ASN A 199 -15.80 4.92 4.19
N SER A 200 -15.72 5.18 5.50
CA SER A 200 -16.00 4.23 6.60
C SER A 200 -15.09 3.02 6.90
N LYS A 201 -13.97 2.77 6.20
CA LYS A 201 -13.12 1.58 6.50
C LYS A 201 -11.72 1.94 6.96
N THR A 202 -11.48 1.79 8.26
CA THR A 202 -10.23 2.10 8.97
C THR A 202 -9.16 1.04 8.91
N LYS A 203 -9.02 0.36 7.77
CA LYS A 203 -8.01 -0.70 7.63
C LYS A 203 -6.85 -0.21 6.79
N THR A 204 -5.69 -0.06 7.42
CA THR A 204 -4.41 0.17 6.76
C THR A 204 -3.93 -1.11 6.07
N ILE A 205 -2.91 -1.01 5.21
CA ILE A 205 -2.26 -2.22 4.67
C ILE A 205 -1.72 -3.11 5.80
N PHE A 206 -1.28 -2.50 6.91
CA PHE A 206 -0.80 -3.22 8.09
C PHE A 206 -1.90 -4.02 8.79
N ASP A 207 -3.12 -3.49 8.88
CA ASP A 207 -4.26 -4.21 9.45
C ASP A 207 -4.66 -5.40 8.60
N MET A 208 -4.56 -5.27 7.28
CA MET A 208 -4.86 -6.35 6.34
C MET A 208 -3.84 -7.48 6.47
N ILE A 209 -2.55 -7.13 6.42
CA ILE A 209 -1.43 -8.04 6.68
C ILE A 209 -1.63 -8.80 7.99
N TYR A 210 -1.90 -8.07 9.08
CA TYR A 210 -2.09 -8.68 10.39
C TYR A 210 -3.27 -9.65 10.40
N ASN A 211 -4.43 -9.22 9.91
CA ASN A 211 -5.65 -10.03 9.93
C ASN A 211 -5.48 -11.33 9.14
N GLU A 212 -4.82 -11.30 8.00
CA GLU A 212 -4.59 -12.48 7.17
C GLU A 212 -3.64 -13.47 7.82
N ILE A 213 -2.51 -13.00 8.37
CA ILE A 213 -1.57 -13.86 9.12
C ILE A 213 -2.30 -14.47 10.33
N ASN A 214 -3.10 -13.68 11.04
CA ASN A 214 -3.88 -14.15 12.19
C ASN A 214 -4.89 -15.24 11.80
N GLN A 215 -5.57 -15.13 10.65
CA GLN A 215 -6.45 -16.19 10.16
C GLN A 215 -5.72 -17.51 9.88
N ILE A 216 -4.50 -17.44 9.32
CA ILE A 216 -3.65 -18.62 9.12
C ILE A 216 -3.27 -19.25 10.46
N VAL A 217 -2.82 -18.43 11.42
CA VAL A 217 -2.49 -18.88 12.79
C VAL A 217 -3.67 -19.57 13.45
N ILE A 218 -4.86 -18.96 13.42
CA ILE A 218 -6.10 -19.54 13.97
C ILE A 218 -6.41 -20.89 13.31
N SER A 219 -6.34 -20.97 11.98
CA SER A 219 -6.58 -22.21 11.23
C SER A 219 -5.61 -23.32 11.62
N LEU A 220 -4.31 -23.01 11.76
CA LEU A 220 -3.29 -24.00 12.15
C LEU A 220 -3.46 -24.44 13.62
N LYS A 221 -3.78 -23.52 14.54
CA LYS A 221 -4.03 -23.86 15.95
C LYS A 221 -5.22 -24.78 16.12
N ASN A 222 -6.35 -24.47 15.47
CA ASN A 222 -7.56 -25.28 15.56
C ASN A 222 -7.35 -26.73 15.10
N ARG A 223 -6.40 -26.95 14.18
CA ARG A 223 -6.01 -28.28 13.72
C ARG A 223 -5.10 -29.00 14.72
N ASN A 224 -4.17 -28.29 15.34
CA ASN A 224 -3.31 -28.84 16.38
C ASN A 224 -4.09 -29.28 17.63
N THR A 225 -5.18 -28.59 17.99
CA THR A 225 -6.07 -29.00 19.11
C THR A 225 -6.93 -30.22 18.80
N ILE A 226 -7.22 -30.52 17.54
CA ILE A 226 -7.96 -31.73 17.13
C ILE A 226 -7.02 -32.94 17.00
N SER A 227 -5.71 -32.70 16.86
CA SER A 227 -4.68 -33.72 16.63
C SER A 227 -3.93 -34.17 17.90
N ALA A 228 -4.19 -33.52 19.04
CA ALA A 228 -3.59 -33.80 20.35
C ALA A 228 -4.60 -34.51 21.26
#